data_AF-A0A257KZ25-F1
#
_entry.id   AF-A0A257KZ25-F1
#
_cell.length_a   1.000
_cell.length_b   1.000
_cell.length_c   1.000
_cell.angle_alpha   90.00
_cell.angle_beta   90.00
_cell.angle_gamma   90.00
#
_symmetry.space_group_name_H-M   'P 1'
#
loop_
_entity.id
_entity.type
_entity.pdbx_description
1 polymer ?
#
loop_
_entity_poly.entity_id
_entity_poly.type
_entity_poly.pdbx_seq_one_letter_code
_entity_poly.pdbx_strand_id
1 'polypeptide(L)'
;FQEAVLAGETAEAAVRSFVAALNAGTPGDAKAGLRVFKARPHDNLVQSYGPDFAKALEEGPSGEWRALPSREGWRAMRLEAVTPPRPAAFEALKGVVVQDWTDTTMAEQRTAAVRALARKYTVKRESGTP
;
A
#
# COMPACT_ATOMS: atom_id res chain seq x y z
N PHE A 1 11.00 7.54 -3.19
CA PHE A 1 11.50 7.25 -1.83
C PHE A 1 12.58 6.19 -1.94
N GLN A 2 13.50 6.17 -0.99
CA GLN A 2 14.63 5.25 -0.97
C GLN A 2 14.59 4.40 0.30
N GLU A 3 15.05 3.16 0.19
CA GLU A 3 15.30 2.25 1.31
C GLU A 3 16.78 1.85 1.27
N ALA A 4 17.49 2.03 2.38
CA ALA A 4 18.85 1.55 2.54
C ALA A 4 18.81 0.29 3.43
N VAL A 5 19.07 -0.88 2.82
CA VAL A 5 19.00 -2.17 3.51
C VAL A 5 20.33 -2.51 4.16
N LEU A 6 20.37 -2.45 5.50
CA LEU A 6 21.51 -2.92 6.29
C LEU A 6 21.53 -4.45 6.29
N ALA A 7 22.64 -5.06 5.87
CA ALA A 7 22.72 -6.50 5.62
C ALA A 7 22.54 -7.32 6.91
N GLY A 8 21.34 -7.89 7.10
CA GLY A 8 21.02 -8.81 8.20
C GLY A 8 20.74 -8.15 9.56
N GLU A 9 20.84 -6.83 9.66
CA GLU A 9 20.68 -6.11 10.93
C GLU A 9 19.47 -5.17 10.88
N THR A 10 18.39 -5.54 11.56
CA THR A 10 17.12 -4.80 11.62
C THR A 10 16.79 -4.29 13.03
N ALA A 11 17.76 -4.36 13.95
CA ALA A 11 17.64 -3.86 15.31
C ALA A 11 17.58 -2.32 15.32
N GLU A 12 16.76 -1.77 16.20
CA GLU A 12 16.50 -0.33 16.28
C GLU A 12 17.78 0.51 16.38
N ALA A 13 18.66 0.16 17.33
CA ALA A 13 19.87 0.93 17.61
C ALA A 13 20.82 0.97 16.41
N ALA A 14 20.95 -0.15 15.69
CA ALA A 14 21.79 -0.25 14.51
C ALA A 14 21.24 0.57 13.35
N VAL A 15 19.93 0.46 13.07
CA VAL A 15 19.28 1.22 12.00
C VAL A 15 19.30 2.72 12.30
N ARG A 16 19.10 3.13 13.55
CA ARG A 16 19.23 4.55 13.96
C ARG A 16 20.65 5.08 13.79
N SER A 17 21.66 4.30 14.19
CA SER A 17 23.08 4.67 14.01
C SER A 17 23.44 4.78 12.53
N PHE A 18 22.93 3.86 11.71
CA PHE A 18 23.12 3.89 10.27
C PHE A 18 22.45 5.11 9.62
N VAL A 19 21.21 5.42 9.99
CA VAL A 19 20.51 6.63 9.55
C VAL A 19 21.27 7.90 9.90
N ALA A 20 21.85 7.99 11.11
CA ALA A 20 22.68 9.13 11.49
C ALA A 20 23.91 9.27 10.58
N ALA A 21 24.59 8.16 10.25
CA ALA A 21 25.71 8.16 9.32
C ALA A 21 25.31 8.58 7.89
N LEU A 22 24.14 8.13 7.40
CA LEU A 22 23.60 8.51 6.10
C LEU A 22 23.29 10.02 6.02
N ASN A 23 22.67 10.57 7.06
CA ASN A 23 22.40 12.01 7.14
C ASN A 23 23.68 12.84 7.31
N ALA A 24 24.76 12.28 7.87
CA ALA A 24 26.07 12.91 7.97
C ALA A 24 26.88 12.89 6.66
N GLY A 25 26.33 12.35 5.56
CA GLY A 25 26.96 12.35 4.23
C GLY A 25 27.56 11.01 3.82
N THR A 26 27.34 9.93 4.59
CA THR A 26 27.69 8.59 4.11
C THR A 26 26.81 8.24 2.91
N PRO A 27 27.38 7.83 1.77
CA PRO A 27 26.60 7.39 0.62
C PRO A 27 25.67 6.22 0.98
N GLY A 28 24.44 6.24 0.47
CA GLY A 28 23.40 5.23 0.76
C GLY A 28 23.73 3.80 0.32
N ASP A 29 24.71 3.66 -0.57
CA ASP A 29 25.25 2.42 -1.12
C ASP A 29 26.51 1.93 -0.40
N ALA A 30 27.11 2.73 0.50
CA ALA A 30 28.42 2.45 1.09
C ALA A 30 28.46 1.22 2.01
N LYS A 31 27.30 0.77 2.55
CA LYS A 31 27.18 -0.38 3.47
C LYS A 31 25.85 -1.15 3.33
N ALA A 32 25.06 -0.83 2.30
CA ALA A 32 23.68 -1.27 2.18
C ALA A 32 23.28 -1.47 0.73
N GLY A 33 22.32 -2.36 0.50
CA GLY A 33 21.62 -2.40 -0.78
C GLY A 33 20.67 -1.21 -0.87
N LEU A 34 21.02 -0.20 -1.66
CA LEU A 34 20.15 0.95 -1.91
C LEU A 34 19.03 0.57 -2.89
N ARG A 35 17.79 0.64 -2.43
CA ARG A 35 16.59 0.44 -3.25
C ARG A 35 15.94 1.79 -3.52
N VAL A 36 15.76 2.11 -4.78
CA VAL A 36 15.13 3.37 -5.22
C VAL A 36 13.75 3.07 -5.77
N PHE A 37 12.74 3.64 -5.13
CA PHE A 37 11.34 3.48 -5.50
C PHE A 37 10.80 4.80 -6.07
N LYS A 38 10.53 4.80 -7.38
CA LYS A 38 9.98 5.95 -8.11
C LYS A 38 8.48 5.76 -8.34
N ALA A 39 7.71 6.84 -8.15
CA ALA A 39 6.28 6.93 -8.47
C ALA A 39 5.43 5.74 -7.96
N ARG A 40 5.74 5.21 -6.76
CA ARG A 40 4.96 4.12 -6.19
C ARG A 40 3.63 4.69 -5.64
N PRO A 41 2.48 4.11 -6.01
CA PRO A 41 1.21 4.45 -5.39
C PRO A 41 1.24 4.24 -3.88
N HIS A 42 0.49 5.07 -3.14
CA HIS A 42 0.34 4.96 -1.68
C HIS A 42 -0.12 3.55 -1.27
N ASP A 43 -1.09 2.97 -1.98
CA ASP A 43 -1.63 1.65 -1.68
C ASP A 43 -0.57 0.55 -1.70
N ASN A 44 0.44 0.65 -2.58
CA ASN A 44 1.54 -0.32 -2.62
C ASN A 44 2.43 -0.20 -1.37
N LEU A 45 2.60 1.02 -0.84
CA LEU A 45 3.33 1.28 0.40
C LEU A 45 2.59 0.69 1.60
N VAL A 46 1.28 0.91 1.68
CA VAL A 46 0.40 0.33 2.71
C VAL A 46 0.41 -1.20 2.64
N GLN A 47 0.30 -1.78 1.44
CA GLN A 47 0.34 -3.23 1.26
C GLN A 47 1.67 -3.84 1.70
N SER A 48 2.79 -3.17 1.40
CA SER A 48 4.13 -3.73 1.65
C SER A 48 4.61 -3.51 3.09
N TYR A 49 4.35 -2.34 3.68
CA TYR A 49 4.93 -1.95 4.98
C TYR A 49 3.88 -1.73 6.08
N GLY A 50 2.60 -1.60 5.72
CA GLY A 50 1.50 -1.33 6.63
C GLY A 50 1.09 0.15 6.69
N PRO A 51 -0.13 0.43 7.16
CA PRO A 51 -0.70 1.79 7.17
C PRO A 51 0.08 2.75 8.08
N ASP A 52 0.48 2.31 9.27
CA ASP A 52 1.19 3.15 10.24
C ASP A 52 2.57 3.57 9.71
N PHE A 53 3.26 2.66 9.02
CA PHE A 53 4.54 2.97 8.37
C PHE A 53 4.36 3.96 7.22
N ALA A 54 3.36 3.75 6.37
CA ALA A 54 3.07 4.63 5.25
C ALA A 54 2.80 6.06 5.74
N LYS A 55 1.96 6.19 6.76
CA LYS A 55 1.67 7.46 7.43
C LYS A 55 2.93 8.10 8.02
N ALA A 56 3.73 7.36 8.79
CA ALA A 56 4.95 7.89 9.39
C ALA A 56 5.98 8.35 8.34
N LEU A 57 6.07 7.66 7.20
CA LEU A 57 6.94 8.08 6.09
C LEU A 57 6.44 9.39 5.46
N GLU A 58 5.14 9.52 5.23
CA GLU A 58 4.54 10.71 4.57
C GLU A 58 4.51 11.95 5.46
N GLU A 59 4.34 11.80 6.77
CA GLU A 59 4.29 12.92 7.73
C GLU A 59 5.66 13.57 8.00
N GLY A 60 6.76 12.90 7.68
CA GLY A 60 8.09 13.46 7.96
C GLY A 60 8.73 14.19 6.78
N PRO A 61 9.85 14.88 7.04
CA PRO A 61 10.50 15.72 6.04
C PRO A 61 10.99 14.90 4.84
N SER A 62 10.83 15.47 3.65
CA SER A 62 11.47 14.99 2.44
C SER A 62 12.97 15.28 2.48
N GLY A 63 13.79 14.37 1.97
CA GLY A 63 15.22 14.54 1.84
C GLY A 63 16.04 14.00 3.01
N GLU A 64 15.41 13.55 4.09
CA GLU A 64 16.10 13.03 5.28
C GLU A 64 15.93 11.52 5.44
N TRP A 65 17.00 10.83 5.84
CA TRP A 65 16.95 9.44 6.24
C TRP A 65 16.33 9.31 7.63
N ARG A 66 15.45 8.31 7.81
CA ARG A 66 14.75 8.03 9.05
C ARG A 66 14.69 6.53 9.31
N ALA A 67 14.81 6.17 10.59
CA ALA A 67 14.59 4.81 11.04
C ALA A 67 13.10 4.65 11.34
N LEU A 68 12.41 3.80 10.59
CA LEU A 68 10.97 3.54 10.73
C LEU A 68 10.72 2.07 11.09
N PRO A 69 9.83 1.79 12.07
CA PRO A 69 9.49 0.41 12.43
C PRO A 69 8.57 -0.20 11.37
N SER A 70 8.95 -1.36 10.83
CA SER A 70 8.13 -2.17 9.93
C SER A 70 7.77 -3.52 10.56
N ARG A 71 6.88 -4.29 9.95
CA ARG A 71 6.51 -5.65 10.40
C ARG A 71 7.70 -6.60 10.56
N GLU A 72 8.76 -6.40 9.78
CA GLU A 72 9.95 -7.27 9.74
C GLU A 72 11.16 -6.67 10.48
N GLY A 73 10.96 -5.59 11.24
CA GLY A 73 12.03 -4.87 11.95
C GLY A 73 12.21 -3.43 11.46
N TRP A 74 13.26 -2.75 11.93
CA TRP A 74 13.51 -1.35 11.59
C TRP A 74 14.08 -1.19 10.19
N ARG A 75 13.65 -0.15 9.48
CA ARG A 75 14.06 0.19 8.10
C ARG A 75 14.64 1.60 8.05
N ALA A 76 15.72 1.78 7.30
CA ALA A 76 16.25 3.10 6.97
C ALA A 76 15.60 3.61 5.68
N MET A 77 14.75 4.64 5.80
CA MET A 77 13.92 5.17 4.71
C MET A 77 14.21 6.63 4.48
N ARG A 78 14.17 7.06 3.22
CA ARG A 78 14.22 8.47 2.84
C ARG A 78 13.09 8.79 1.90
N LEU A 79 12.19 9.68 2.34
CA LEU A 79 11.19 10.25 1.45
C LEU A 79 11.88 11.24 0.51
N GLU A 80 11.74 11.10 -0.80
CA GLU A 80 12.35 12.05 -1.74
C GLU A 80 11.38 13.15 -2.11
N ALA A 81 10.16 12.78 -2.50
CA ALA A 81 9.09 13.68 -2.87
C ALA A 81 7.76 12.95 -2.72
N VAL A 82 6.71 13.74 -2.49
CA VAL A 82 5.31 13.28 -2.52
C VAL A 82 4.61 14.04 -3.63
N THR A 83 3.97 13.32 -4.53
CA THR A 83 3.07 13.94 -5.51
C THR A 83 1.72 14.13 -4.83
N PRO A 84 1.20 15.36 -4.74
CA PRO A 84 -0.10 15.59 -4.13
C PRO A 84 -1.19 14.84 -4.92
N PRO A 85 -2.20 14.29 -4.23
CA PRO A 85 -3.32 13.66 -4.91
C PRO A 85 -4.02 14.67 -5.82
N ARG A 86 -4.33 14.25 -7.05
CA ARG A 86 -5.08 15.07 -7.99
C ARG A 86 -6.54 14.61 -7.98
N PRO A 87 -7.50 15.53 -7.78
CA PRO A 87 -8.91 15.20 -7.96
C PRO A 87 -9.16 14.62 -9.35
N ALA A 88 -9.98 13.57 -9.39
CA ALA A 88 -10.43 13.00 -10.64
C ALA A 88 -11.33 13.99 -11.40
N ALA A 89 -11.16 14.10 -12.71
CA ALA A 89 -12.06 14.89 -13.55
C ALA A 89 -13.26 14.04 -13.95
N PHE A 90 -14.43 14.34 -13.40
CA PHE A 90 -15.65 13.55 -13.65
C PHE A 90 -15.96 13.41 -15.15
N GLU A 91 -15.89 14.50 -15.91
CA GLU A 91 -16.17 14.47 -17.36
C GLU A 91 -15.27 13.49 -18.12
N ALA A 92 -13.99 13.38 -17.72
CA ALA A 92 -13.06 12.45 -18.33
C ALA A 92 -13.33 10.99 -17.94
N LEU A 93 -13.90 10.76 -16.75
CA LEU A 93 -14.16 9.43 -16.20
C LEU A 93 -15.62 8.98 -16.34
N LYS A 94 -16.52 9.84 -16.84
CA LYS A 94 -17.96 9.59 -16.90
C LYS A 94 -18.31 8.24 -17.52
N GLY A 95 -17.65 7.86 -18.62
CA GLY A 95 -17.87 6.57 -19.29
C GLY A 95 -17.57 5.38 -18.38
N VAL A 96 -16.42 5.40 -17.69
CA VAL A 96 -16.01 4.36 -16.74
C VAL A 96 -16.98 4.30 -15.57
N VAL A 97 -17.33 5.46 -14.99
CA VAL A 97 -18.27 5.55 -13.86
C VAL A 97 -19.64 4.98 -14.23
N VAL A 98 -20.16 5.29 -15.42
CA VAL A 98 -21.46 4.75 -15.89
C VAL A 98 -21.40 3.24 -16.08
N GLN A 99 -20.29 2.72 -16.61
CA GLN A 99 -20.12 1.29 -16.79
C GLN A 99 -20.07 0.56 -15.43
N ASP A 100 -19.22 1.00 -14.52
CA ASP A 100 -19.08 0.40 -13.18
C ASP A 100 -20.40 0.45 -12.41
N TRP A 101 -21.13 1.55 -12.52
CA TRP A 101 -22.46 1.69 -11.93
C TRP A 101 -23.48 0.72 -12.55
N THR A 102 -23.47 0.58 -13.88
CA THR A 102 -24.35 -0.34 -14.59
C THR A 102 -24.07 -1.78 -14.18
N ASP A 103 -22.81 -2.18 -14.13
CA ASP A 103 -22.40 -3.53 -13.74
C ASP A 103 -22.80 -3.85 -12.29
N THR A 104 -22.56 -2.91 -11.38
CA THR A 104 -22.97 -3.04 -9.97
C THR A 104 -24.49 -3.15 -9.83
N THR A 105 -25.23 -2.26 -10.49
CA THR A 105 -26.70 -2.23 -10.46
C THR A 105 -27.29 -3.52 -11.03
N MET A 106 -26.75 -4.01 -12.15
CA MET A 106 -27.21 -5.25 -12.77
C MET A 106 -26.89 -6.46 -11.90
N ALA A 107 -25.75 -6.50 -11.23
CA ALA A 107 -25.41 -7.57 -10.27
C ALA A 107 -26.36 -7.59 -9.07
N GLU A 108 -26.71 -6.43 -8.53
CA GLU A 108 -27.69 -6.28 -7.45
C GLU A 108 -29.08 -6.75 -7.88
N GLN A 109 -29.57 -6.29 -9.05
CA GLN A 109 -30.86 -6.69 -9.60
C GLN A 109 -30.93 -8.20 -9.86
N ARG A 110 -29.87 -8.79 -10.44
CA ARG A 110 -29.78 -10.24 -10.64
C ARG A 110 -29.87 -10.98 -9.32
N THR A 111 -29.13 -10.54 -8.31
CA THR A 111 -29.15 -11.15 -6.98
C THR A 111 -30.53 -11.04 -6.34
N ALA A 112 -31.18 -9.89 -6.43
CA ALA A 112 -32.53 -9.68 -5.93
C ALA A 112 -33.56 -10.57 -6.63
N ALA A 113 -33.49 -10.68 -7.96
CA ALA A 113 -34.36 -11.54 -8.75
C ALA A 113 -34.18 -13.02 -8.40
N VAL A 114 -32.92 -13.50 -8.29
CA VAL A 114 -32.63 -14.87 -7.85
C VAL A 114 -33.17 -15.13 -6.45
N ARG A 115 -32.98 -14.21 -5.51
CA ARG A 115 -33.55 -14.32 -4.15
C ARG A 115 -35.08 -14.36 -4.16
N ALA A 116 -35.72 -13.55 -4.99
CA ALA A 116 -37.18 -13.56 -5.12
C ALA A 116 -37.69 -14.87 -5.71
N LEU A 117 -37.00 -15.42 -6.71
CA LEU A 117 -37.32 -16.72 -7.29
C LEU A 117 -37.11 -17.85 -6.29
N ALA A 118 -35.98 -17.87 -5.59
CA ALA A 118 -35.62 -18.89 -4.62
C ALA A 118 -36.69 -19.06 -3.50
N ARG A 119 -37.40 -17.99 -3.12
CA ARG A 119 -38.51 -18.06 -2.14
C ARG A 119 -39.65 -18.98 -2.58
N LYS A 120 -39.79 -19.25 -3.88
CA LYS A 120 -40.83 -20.15 -4.41
C LYS A 120 -40.44 -21.63 -4.37
N TYR A 121 -39.20 -21.94 -3.99
CA TYR A 121 -38.66 -23.29 -4.04
C TYR A 121 -38.07 -23.70 -2.69
N THR A 122 -38.27 -24.96 -2.31
CA THR A 122 -37.58 -25.56 -1.16
C THR A 122 -36.25 -26.13 -1.62
N VAL A 123 -35.15 -25.44 -1.34
CA VAL A 123 -33.80 -25.90 -1.67
C VAL A 123 -33.36 -26.95 -0.66
N LYS A 124 -33.20 -28.20 -1.11
CA LYS A 124 -32.53 -29.25 -0.33
C LYS A 124 -31.06 -29.31 -0.76
N ARG A 125 -30.13 -29.19 0.18
CA ARG A 125 -28.72 -29.51 -0.07
C ARG A 125 -28.51 -30.94 0.38
N GLU A 126 -28.25 -31.84 -0.56
CA GLU A 126 -27.77 -33.17 -0.21
C GLU A 126 -26.30 -33.04 0.16
N SER A 127 -25.95 -33.45 1.37
CA SER A 127 -24.57 -33.58 1.81
C SER A 127 -23.93 -34.71 1.02
N GLY A 128 -23.22 -34.37 -0.07
CA GLY A 128 -22.23 -35.27 -0.64
C GLY A 128 -21.16 -35.49 0.42
N THR A 129 -21.06 -36.72 0.92
CA THR A 129 -19.96 -37.18 1.78
C THR A 129 -18.62 -36.89 1.09
N PRO A 130 -17.60 -36.39 1.82
CA PRO A 130 -16.29 -36.01 1.27
C PRO A 130 -15.54 -37.15 0.58
#